data_AF-A0A949CS47-F1
#
_entry.id   AF-A0A949CS47-F1
#
_cell.length_a   1.000
_cell.length_b   1.000
_cell.length_c   1.000
_cell.angle_alpha   90.00
_cell.angle_beta   90.00
_cell.angle_gamma   90.00
#
_symmetry.space_group_name_H-M   'P 1'
#
loop_
_entity.id
_entity.type
_entity.pdbx_description
1 polymer ?
#
loop_
_entity_poly.entity_id
_entity_poly.type
_entity_poly.pdbx_seq_one_letter_code
_entity_poly.pdbx_strand_id
1 'polypeptide(L)'
;MNLFGYFETLLHTRFPAQNLIVRNFAWPADAVHVQQRPENYTKIDDPLEVFSPEVFFCFFGFNEHFDGATKESLASFRSNYQAWLETMRKRFTRNGVAPRFVLITPIAFESAGNRHLPDGKSQNEALGAYAESVRELAREQGVPFVDLFTASNAKFAEEEGLQFTINGIHHNERGDRLIADQLDRQLFEGEHPTGMDISVFHRVRQIVNDKSWLHLQDYRMLNGWYVYGGRRTWDTETFPTEFKKIRKMVDVRDRYIWDLVNIRPVADKPDDSKTGEVFIPETMFGSRDEKFREKREPKTLQYPTPEESIASMKIPDGFEVKLFASEREFPELANPNQIAFDNKGRLWVSCMINYPQWLPGSAKPGDKLLILEDTDNDGKADRCKTFYGGLICPTGFEFFQDGVLVVDEPRILFLRDTDGDDQADEVTQVIDGIATDDTHHTMGAFEFSNGGRLYMLEGVSMSTTMETPWGPFRNKGPSGCYVLDPLSWKFQHFRTPGYGNPWCMVFDTWGQGIIGDGTNAQQHWTSPLHTYPVDSRRTLTPNFDNEGMRPAVGNEFLLSRHFPDDVQGQFIYACVINMHGLPRFMLGDQTGTAGYSGKRIENLLDSPDNFFRPVDPQIGPDGALWFGDW
;
A
#
# COMPACT_ATOMS: atom_id res chain seq x y z
N MET A 1 -14.92 -6.31 6.80
CA MET A 1 -15.42 -7.17 5.70
C MET A 1 -14.33 -7.85 4.86
N ASN A 2 -13.30 -7.18 4.32
CA ASN A 2 -12.35 -7.85 3.40
C ASN A 2 -11.26 -8.71 4.05
N LEU A 3 -10.90 -8.43 5.31
CA LEU A 3 -9.75 -9.08 5.96
C LEU A 3 -10.11 -10.43 6.60
N PHE A 4 -11.27 -10.50 7.24
CA PHE A 4 -11.60 -11.63 8.09
C PHE A 4 -12.81 -12.45 7.61
N GLY A 5 -13.66 -11.96 6.69
CA GLY A 5 -14.64 -12.78 5.98
C GLY A 5 -15.76 -13.42 6.81
N TYR A 6 -15.98 -13.02 8.08
CA TYR A 6 -16.98 -13.69 8.93
C TYR A 6 -18.40 -13.52 8.40
N PHE A 7 -18.80 -12.30 8.02
CA PHE A 7 -20.17 -12.03 7.60
C PHE A 7 -20.55 -12.76 6.29
N GLU A 8 -19.67 -12.73 5.30
CA GLU A 8 -19.90 -13.46 4.05
C GLU A 8 -20.00 -14.98 4.28
N THR A 9 -19.18 -15.52 5.20
CA THR A 9 -19.25 -16.94 5.58
C THR A 9 -20.60 -17.28 6.21
N LEU A 10 -21.15 -16.41 7.08
CA LEU A 10 -22.49 -16.57 7.65
C LEU A 10 -23.55 -16.58 6.55
N LEU A 11 -23.49 -15.66 5.59
CA LEU A 11 -24.45 -15.63 4.47
C LEU A 11 -24.43 -16.95 3.68
N HIS A 12 -23.25 -17.46 3.33
CA HIS A 12 -23.13 -18.71 2.58
C HIS A 12 -23.62 -19.93 3.36
N THR A 13 -23.30 -20.00 4.66
CA THR A 13 -23.70 -21.15 5.50
C THR A 13 -25.16 -21.10 5.96
N ARG A 14 -25.77 -19.91 6.01
CA ARG A 14 -27.21 -19.74 6.26
C ARG A 14 -28.04 -20.06 5.02
N PHE A 15 -27.57 -19.70 3.82
CA PHE A 15 -28.30 -19.85 2.55
C PHE A 15 -27.58 -20.74 1.54
N PRO A 16 -27.26 -22.01 1.87
CA PRO A 16 -26.46 -22.86 1.01
C PRO A 16 -27.08 -23.11 -0.37
N ALA A 17 -28.42 -23.08 -0.47
CA ALA A 17 -29.13 -23.33 -1.72
C ALA A 17 -29.22 -22.13 -2.67
N GLN A 18 -28.80 -20.92 -2.25
CA GLN A 18 -29.01 -19.69 -3.05
C GLN A 18 -27.87 -19.36 -4.00
N ASN A 19 -26.74 -20.09 -3.97
CA ASN A 19 -25.56 -19.79 -4.80
C ASN A 19 -25.19 -18.30 -4.78
N LEU A 20 -25.14 -17.71 -3.59
CA LEU A 20 -24.91 -16.28 -3.41
C LEU A 20 -23.58 -15.84 -4.05
N ILE A 21 -23.59 -14.68 -4.70
CA ILE A 21 -22.37 -13.98 -5.12
C ILE A 21 -22.25 -12.74 -4.23
N VAL A 22 -21.18 -12.68 -3.44
CA VAL A 22 -20.88 -11.56 -2.54
C VAL A 22 -19.59 -10.90 -3.00
N ARG A 23 -19.62 -9.57 -3.10
CA ARG A 23 -18.50 -8.70 -3.49
C ARG A 23 -18.49 -7.45 -2.63
N ASN A 24 -17.30 -7.04 -2.20
CA ASN A 24 -17.11 -5.76 -1.53
C ASN A 24 -16.55 -4.73 -2.53
N PHE A 25 -17.25 -3.60 -2.64
CA PHE A 25 -16.87 -2.47 -3.49
C PHE A 25 -16.50 -1.20 -2.69
N ALA A 26 -16.46 -1.28 -1.37
CA ALA A 26 -16.06 -0.17 -0.52
C ALA A 26 -14.55 0.07 -0.60
N TRP A 27 -14.16 1.34 -0.72
CA TRP A 27 -12.81 1.82 -0.48
C TRP A 27 -12.80 2.61 0.83
N PRO A 28 -11.66 2.67 1.55
CA PRO A 28 -11.54 3.57 2.69
C PRO A 28 -11.80 5.01 2.23
N ALA A 29 -12.33 5.84 3.12
CA ALA A 29 -12.81 7.18 2.76
C ALA A 29 -13.93 7.20 1.69
N ASP A 30 -14.68 6.13 1.46
CA ASP A 30 -15.95 6.27 0.73
C ASP A 30 -16.97 7.02 1.62
N ALA A 31 -17.57 8.05 1.05
CA ALA A 31 -18.76 8.72 1.59
C ALA A 31 -19.85 8.71 0.51
N VAL A 32 -21.12 8.80 0.89
CA VAL A 32 -22.27 8.73 -0.03
C VAL A 32 -22.09 9.66 -1.23
N HIS A 33 -21.63 10.89 -0.99
CA HIS A 33 -21.50 11.93 -2.00
C HIS A 33 -20.15 11.89 -2.74
N VAL A 34 -19.18 11.11 -2.28
CA VAL A 34 -17.84 11.04 -2.88
C VAL A 34 -17.23 9.65 -2.71
N GLN A 35 -17.11 8.95 -3.84
CA GLN A 35 -16.52 7.62 -3.94
C GLN A 35 -15.37 7.68 -4.95
N GLN A 36 -14.21 8.15 -4.49
CA GLN A 36 -13.05 8.37 -5.37
C GLN A 36 -12.58 7.03 -5.94
N ARG A 37 -12.40 6.98 -7.27
CA ARG A 37 -11.78 5.87 -7.98
C ARG A 37 -10.71 6.41 -8.94
N PRO A 38 -9.79 5.55 -9.41
CA PRO A 38 -8.81 5.89 -10.43
C PRO A 38 -9.40 6.57 -11.67
N GLU A 39 -8.55 7.28 -12.41
CA GLU A 39 -8.98 7.81 -13.69
C GLU A 39 -9.35 6.68 -14.65
N ASN A 40 -10.43 6.85 -15.42
CA ASN A 40 -10.88 5.89 -16.42
C ASN A 40 -11.20 4.49 -15.85
N TYR A 41 -11.45 4.39 -14.54
CA TYR A 41 -11.68 3.12 -13.82
C TYR A 41 -12.69 2.18 -14.48
N THR A 42 -13.73 2.71 -15.13
CA THR A 42 -14.81 1.93 -15.78
C THR A 42 -14.63 1.75 -17.29
N LYS A 43 -13.43 2.01 -17.82
CA LYS A 43 -13.17 2.05 -19.27
C LYS A 43 -13.09 0.66 -19.92
N ILE A 44 -12.65 -0.38 -19.20
CA ILE A 44 -12.72 -1.77 -19.68
C ILE A 44 -14.17 -2.25 -19.56
N ASP A 45 -14.65 -2.27 -18.33
CA ASP A 45 -16.05 -2.46 -17.94
C ASP A 45 -16.28 -1.73 -16.61
N ASP A 46 -17.54 -1.63 -16.19
CA ASP A 46 -17.87 -1.16 -14.85
C ASP A 46 -18.09 -2.39 -13.95
N PRO A 47 -17.24 -2.62 -12.92
CA PRO A 47 -17.38 -3.77 -12.05
C PRO A 47 -18.78 -3.89 -11.43
N LEU A 48 -19.38 -2.78 -10.99
CA LEU A 48 -20.73 -2.81 -10.40
C LEU A 48 -21.78 -3.24 -11.44
N GLU A 49 -21.63 -2.86 -12.72
CA GLU A 49 -22.51 -3.35 -13.80
C GLU A 49 -22.29 -4.81 -14.13
N VAL A 50 -21.04 -5.26 -14.13
CA VAL A 50 -20.70 -6.66 -14.42
C VAL A 50 -21.33 -7.59 -13.39
N PHE A 51 -21.24 -7.25 -12.11
CA PHE A 51 -21.82 -8.06 -11.04
C PHE A 51 -23.33 -7.84 -10.86
N SER A 52 -23.88 -6.74 -11.40
CA SER A 52 -25.32 -6.43 -11.43
C SER A 52 -26.05 -6.72 -10.10
N PRO A 53 -25.70 -6.02 -9.02
CA PRO A 53 -26.17 -6.33 -7.67
C PRO A 53 -27.70 -6.30 -7.53
N GLU A 54 -28.25 -7.36 -6.94
CA GLU A 54 -29.67 -7.48 -6.59
C GLU A 54 -29.97 -6.99 -5.17
N VAL A 55 -28.93 -6.94 -4.32
CA VAL A 55 -29.00 -6.47 -2.93
C VAL A 55 -27.77 -5.62 -2.62
N PHE A 56 -27.99 -4.44 -2.06
CA PHE A 56 -26.94 -3.57 -1.54
C PHE A 56 -26.95 -3.58 -0.01
N PHE A 57 -25.81 -3.87 0.60
CA PHE A 57 -25.54 -3.60 2.01
C PHE A 57 -24.80 -2.26 2.09
N CYS A 58 -25.45 -1.23 2.63
CA CYS A 58 -24.97 0.13 2.56
C CYS A 58 -24.43 0.60 3.92
N PHE A 59 -23.11 0.72 4.03
CA PHE A 59 -22.39 1.14 5.23
C PHE A 59 -21.92 2.59 5.08
N PHE A 60 -22.82 3.55 5.33
CA PHE A 60 -22.52 4.98 5.23
C PHE A 60 -22.82 5.71 6.55
N GLY A 61 -22.24 6.89 6.71
CA GLY A 61 -22.40 7.74 7.89
C GLY A 61 -21.11 7.85 8.72
N PHE A 62 -20.15 6.93 8.53
CA PHE A 62 -18.87 7.02 9.23
C PHE A 62 -18.06 8.18 8.65
N ASN A 63 -17.69 8.18 7.37
CA ASN A 63 -16.87 9.27 6.83
C ASN A 63 -17.54 10.63 6.86
N GLU A 64 -18.88 10.67 6.85
CA GLU A 64 -19.65 11.90 6.95
C GLU A 64 -19.66 12.48 8.37
N HIS A 65 -19.48 11.68 9.43
CA HIS A 65 -19.53 12.22 10.80
C HIS A 65 -18.46 13.27 11.09
N PHE A 66 -17.36 13.27 10.35
CA PHE A 66 -16.29 14.26 10.44
C PHE A 66 -16.71 15.66 9.96
N ASP A 67 -17.83 15.80 9.23
CA ASP A 67 -18.43 17.10 8.90
C ASP A 67 -19.19 17.72 10.11
N GLY A 68 -19.21 17.02 11.24
CA GLY A 68 -19.96 17.37 12.44
C GLY A 68 -21.41 16.89 12.39
N ALA A 69 -22.13 17.09 13.51
CA ALA A 69 -23.53 16.68 13.69
C ALA A 69 -24.48 17.89 13.79
N THR A 70 -24.25 18.91 12.96
CA THR A 70 -25.16 20.06 12.84
C THR A 70 -26.43 19.68 12.08
N LYS A 71 -27.48 20.52 12.16
CA LYS A 71 -28.71 20.27 11.39
C LYS A 71 -28.45 20.26 9.88
N GLU A 72 -27.53 21.10 9.42
CA GLU A 72 -27.17 21.27 8.01
C GLU A 72 -26.39 20.06 7.48
N SER A 73 -25.41 19.55 8.24
CA SER A 73 -24.62 18.37 7.86
C SER A 73 -25.48 17.11 7.82
N LEU A 74 -26.32 16.86 8.83
CA LEU A 74 -27.25 15.73 8.86
C LEU A 74 -28.29 15.79 7.73
N ALA A 75 -28.83 16.98 7.44
CA ALA A 75 -29.76 17.16 6.32
C ALA A 75 -29.08 16.90 4.97
N SER A 76 -27.85 17.39 4.78
CA SER A 76 -27.04 17.13 3.58
C SER A 76 -26.77 15.64 3.40
N PHE A 77 -26.34 14.95 4.45
CA PHE A 77 -26.11 13.51 4.45
C PHE A 77 -27.36 12.73 4.04
N ARG A 78 -28.51 12.98 4.69
CA ARG A 78 -29.77 12.31 4.36
C ARG A 78 -30.19 12.56 2.92
N SER A 79 -30.10 13.81 2.45
CA SER A 79 -30.43 14.16 1.06
C SER A 79 -29.52 13.43 0.07
N ASN A 80 -28.21 13.41 0.30
CA ASN A 80 -27.25 12.72 -0.55
C ASN A 80 -27.52 11.21 -0.55
N TYR A 81 -27.84 10.62 0.60
CA TYR A 81 -28.07 9.18 0.71
C TYR A 81 -29.36 8.77 0.01
N GLN A 82 -30.43 9.55 0.16
CA GLN A 82 -31.64 9.34 -0.62
C GLN A 82 -31.37 9.42 -2.13
N ALA A 83 -30.65 10.44 -2.59
CA ALA A 83 -30.32 10.60 -4.00
C ALA A 83 -29.45 9.45 -4.53
N TRP A 84 -28.53 8.95 -3.71
CA TRP A 84 -27.71 7.78 -4.04
C TRP A 84 -28.56 6.51 -4.18
N LEU A 85 -29.48 6.26 -3.26
CA LEU A 85 -30.41 5.11 -3.33
C LEU A 85 -31.27 5.18 -4.60
N GLU A 86 -31.81 6.34 -4.92
CA GLU A 86 -32.59 6.56 -6.14
C GLU A 86 -31.75 6.33 -7.41
N THR A 87 -30.51 6.80 -7.41
CA THR A 87 -29.55 6.59 -8.51
C THR A 87 -29.26 5.11 -8.70
N MET A 88 -28.92 4.37 -7.65
CA MET A 88 -28.65 2.94 -7.72
C MET A 88 -29.90 2.14 -8.11
N ARG A 89 -31.07 2.51 -7.59
CA ARG A 89 -32.34 1.89 -7.95
C ARG A 89 -32.61 2.03 -9.45
N LYS A 90 -32.47 3.25 -9.99
CA LYS A 90 -32.64 3.52 -11.42
C LYS A 90 -31.61 2.76 -12.25
N ARG A 91 -30.36 2.75 -11.81
CA ARG A 91 -29.23 2.15 -12.52
C ARG A 91 -29.33 0.64 -12.61
N PHE A 92 -29.76 -0.03 -11.55
CA PHE A 92 -29.75 -1.49 -11.45
C PHE A 92 -31.14 -2.14 -11.48
N THR A 93 -32.20 -1.40 -11.82
CA THR A 93 -33.49 -2.03 -12.15
C THR A 93 -33.34 -2.86 -13.42
N ARG A 94 -33.71 -4.13 -13.37
CA ARG A 94 -33.66 -5.07 -14.49
C ARG A 94 -34.99 -5.81 -14.60
N ASN A 95 -35.54 -5.89 -15.81
CA ASN A 95 -36.82 -6.57 -16.06
C ASN A 95 -37.97 -6.12 -15.13
N GLY A 96 -37.98 -4.83 -14.75
CA GLY A 96 -38.97 -4.26 -13.84
C GLY A 96 -38.74 -4.56 -12.35
N VAL A 97 -37.68 -5.30 -12.00
CA VAL A 97 -37.29 -5.60 -10.61
C VAL A 97 -36.16 -4.66 -10.20
N ALA A 98 -36.43 -3.84 -9.18
CA ALA A 98 -35.45 -2.94 -8.58
C ALA A 98 -34.53 -3.69 -7.60
N PRO A 99 -33.28 -3.25 -7.42
CA PRO A 99 -32.41 -3.81 -6.38
C PRO A 99 -32.98 -3.52 -4.99
N ARG A 100 -32.71 -4.42 -4.04
CA ARG A 100 -33.02 -4.24 -2.62
C ARG A 100 -31.87 -3.53 -1.92
N PHE A 101 -32.20 -2.79 -0.88
CA PHE A 101 -31.21 -2.07 -0.05
C PHE A 101 -31.37 -2.50 1.41
N VAL A 102 -30.24 -2.58 2.11
CA VAL A 102 -30.17 -2.73 3.55
C VAL A 102 -29.31 -1.56 4.04
N LEU A 103 -29.89 -0.68 4.87
CA LEU A 103 -29.14 0.44 5.42
C LEU A 103 -28.55 0.05 6.77
N ILE A 104 -27.25 0.26 6.92
CA ILE A 104 -26.49 -0.21 8.08
C ILE A 104 -25.79 1.00 8.68
N THR A 105 -25.97 1.20 9.99
CA THR A 105 -25.30 2.30 10.68
C THR A 105 -23.78 2.08 10.72
N PRO A 106 -23.00 3.15 10.93
CA PRO A 106 -21.63 3.02 11.40
C PRO A 106 -21.54 2.20 12.70
N ILE A 107 -20.36 1.71 13.03
CA ILE A 107 -20.05 1.28 14.40
C ILE A 107 -19.79 2.49 15.30
N ALA A 108 -19.81 2.26 16.61
CA ALA A 108 -19.27 3.21 17.58
C ALA A 108 -17.74 3.25 17.50
N PHE A 109 -17.15 4.36 17.95
CA PHE A 109 -15.73 4.49 18.23
C PHE A 109 -15.40 3.76 19.54
N GLU A 110 -14.43 2.85 19.51
CA GLU A 110 -13.93 2.17 20.70
C GLU A 110 -12.91 3.05 21.44
N SER A 111 -13.18 3.34 22.72
CA SER A 111 -12.33 4.24 23.50
C SER A 111 -11.07 3.54 24.00
N ALA A 112 -9.90 4.02 23.58
CA ALA A 112 -8.63 3.42 23.96
C ALA A 112 -8.07 3.86 25.32
N GLY A 113 -8.61 4.95 25.92
CA GLY A 113 -7.92 5.67 27.01
C GLY A 113 -6.57 6.27 26.61
N ASN A 114 -6.23 6.22 25.32
CA ASN A 114 -4.97 6.70 24.76
C ASN A 114 -5.07 8.18 24.40
N ARG A 115 -4.25 9.02 25.04
CA ARG A 115 -4.17 10.48 24.78
C ARG A 115 -3.82 10.85 23.33
N HIS A 116 -3.26 9.91 22.57
CA HIS A 116 -2.87 10.11 21.18
C HIS A 116 -4.01 9.85 20.19
N LEU A 117 -5.13 9.29 20.63
CA LEU A 117 -6.32 9.04 19.82
C LEU A 117 -7.43 10.07 20.10
N PRO A 118 -8.44 10.19 19.22
CA PRO A 118 -9.61 11.02 19.49
C PRO A 118 -10.36 10.60 20.76
N ASP A 119 -11.07 11.55 21.35
CA ASP A 119 -11.97 11.26 22.47
C ASP A 119 -13.21 10.50 21.98
N GLY A 120 -13.31 9.22 22.36
CA GLY A 120 -14.38 8.35 21.88
C GLY A 120 -15.79 8.81 22.29
N LYS A 121 -15.93 9.56 23.38
CA LYS A 121 -17.23 10.13 23.78
C LYS A 121 -17.71 11.15 22.73
N SER A 122 -16.88 12.12 22.39
CA SER A 122 -17.22 13.12 21.37
C SER A 122 -17.49 12.49 20.00
N GLN A 123 -16.72 11.47 19.63
CA GLN A 123 -16.94 10.73 18.37
C GLN A 123 -18.29 10.00 18.38
N ASN A 124 -18.62 9.32 19.48
CA ASN A 124 -19.88 8.58 19.60
C ASN A 124 -21.12 9.48 19.68
N GLU A 125 -21.01 10.70 20.20
CA GLU A 125 -22.09 11.70 20.12
C GLU A 125 -22.43 12.05 18.65
N ALA A 126 -21.41 12.28 17.81
CA ALA A 126 -21.61 12.56 16.39
C ALA A 126 -22.08 11.32 15.62
N LEU A 127 -21.39 10.18 15.78
CA LEU A 127 -21.75 8.91 15.13
C LEU A 127 -23.18 8.47 15.46
N GLY A 128 -23.63 8.67 16.71
CA GLY A 128 -25.00 8.38 17.11
C GLY A 128 -26.05 9.21 16.34
N ALA A 129 -25.77 10.48 16.05
CA ALA A 129 -26.67 11.33 15.26
C ALA A 129 -26.76 10.89 13.79
N TYR A 130 -25.65 10.44 13.22
CA TYR A 130 -25.63 9.83 11.88
C TYR A 130 -26.34 8.47 11.86
N ALA A 131 -26.15 7.64 12.87
CA ALA A 131 -26.87 6.37 13.03
C ALA A 131 -28.39 6.57 13.11
N GLU A 132 -28.86 7.59 13.85
CA GLU A 132 -30.28 7.97 13.86
C GLU A 132 -30.75 8.41 12.48
N SER A 133 -29.95 9.22 11.77
CA SER A 133 -30.28 9.66 10.41
C SER A 133 -30.44 8.50 9.43
N VAL A 134 -29.57 7.47 9.54
CA VAL A 134 -29.69 6.22 8.75
C VAL A 134 -30.96 5.46 9.13
N ARG A 135 -31.29 5.36 10.43
CA ARG A 135 -32.51 4.70 10.92
C ARG A 135 -33.77 5.36 10.38
N GLU A 136 -33.86 6.69 10.47
CA GLU A 136 -34.99 7.45 9.95
C GLU A 136 -35.15 7.27 8.43
N LEU A 137 -34.05 7.35 7.69
CA LEU A 137 -34.05 7.16 6.24
C LEU A 137 -34.50 5.73 5.87
N ALA A 138 -34.03 4.71 6.58
CA ALA A 138 -34.43 3.33 6.33
C ALA A 138 -35.94 3.13 6.52
N ARG A 139 -36.50 3.72 7.59
CA ARG A 139 -37.94 3.72 7.87
C ARG A 139 -38.74 4.43 6.76
N GLU A 140 -38.27 5.59 6.31
CA GLU A 140 -38.91 6.36 5.25
C GLU A 140 -38.88 5.65 3.89
N GLN A 141 -37.76 4.99 3.57
CA GLN A 141 -37.61 4.20 2.35
C GLN A 141 -38.30 2.83 2.43
N GLY A 142 -38.73 2.41 3.63
CA GLY A 142 -39.35 1.10 3.87
C GLY A 142 -38.39 -0.06 3.60
N VAL A 143 -37.11 0.10 3.90
CA VAL A 143 -36.06 -0.90 3.65
C VAL A 143 -35.53 -1.50 4.96
N PRO A 144 -34.98 -2.74 4.94
CA PRO A 144 -34.32 -3.33 6.09
C PRO A 144 -33.21 -2.44 6.66
N PHE A 145 -33.04 -2.50 7.98
CA PHE A 145 -32.13 -1.67 8.76
C PHE A 145 -31.35 -2.53 9.76
N VAL A 146 -30.05 -2.23 9.93
CA VAL A 146 -29.19 -2.84 10.96
C VAL A 146 -28.53 -1.74 11.78
N ASP A 147 -28.65 -1.84 13.10
CA ASP A 147 -28.06 -0.92 14.08
C ASP A 147 -26.77 -1.51 14.65
N LEU A 148 -25.66 -1.26 13.96
CA LEU A 148 -24.34 -1.62 14.45
C LEU A 148 -23.83 -0.63 15.50
N PHE A 149 -24.26 0.63 15.47
CA PHE A 149 -23.79 1.66 16.39
C PHE A 149 -24.20 1.31 17.82
N THR A 150 -25.48 1.06 18.05
CA THR A 150 -26.00 0.71 19.38
C THR A 150 -25.37 -0.58 19.88
N ALA A 151 -25.26 -1.60 19.02
CA ALA A 151 -24.70 -2.90 19.37
C ALA A 151 -23.21 -2.82 19.73
N SER A 152 -22.41 -2.15 18.91
CA SER A 152 -20.97 -1.96 19.16
C SER A 152 -20.72 -1.04 20.35
N ASN A 153 -21.46 0.07 20.50
CA ASN A 153 -21.32 0.98 21.65
C ASN A 153 -21.55 0.26 22.98
N ALA A 154 -22.60 -0.59 23.04
CA ALA A 154 -22.85 -1.41 24.23
C ALA A 154 -21.70 -2.38 24.48
N LYS A 155 -21.23 -3.07 23.43
CA LYS A 155 -20.18 -4.08 23.56
C LYS A 155 -18.81 -3.50 23.93
N PHE A 156 -18.46 -2.35 23.37
CA PHE A 156 -17.20 -1.65 23.62
C PHE A 156 -17.14 -1.05 25.02
N ALA A 157 -18.28 -0.88 25.69
CA ALA A 157 -18.34 -0.42 27.07
C ALA A 157 -18.17 -1.56 28.11
N GLU A 158 -18.18 -2.83 27.70
CA GLU A 158 -18.05 -3.97 28.62
C GLU A 158 -16.62 -4.21 29.10
N GLU A 159 -15.63 -3.92 28.26
CA GLU A 159 -14.20 -4.13 28.54
C GLU A 159 -13.42 -2.86 28.20
N GLU A 160 -12.48 -2.47 29.06
CA GLU A 160 -11.65 -1.27 28.83
C GLU A 160 -10.58 -1.50 27.74
N GLY A 161 -10.23 -0.43 27.03
CA GLY A 161 -9.20 -0.45 26.00
C GLY A 161 -9.69 -0.93 24.63
N LEU A 162 -8.76 -1.10 23.71
CA LEU A 162 -9.04 -1.50 22.33
C LEU A 162 -9.13 -3.03 22.23
N GLN A 163 -10.32 -3.59 22.46
CA GLN A 163 -10.57 -5.03 22.42
C GLN A 163 -11.06 -5.51 21.06
N PHE A 164 -11.78 -4.65 20.32
CA PHE A 164 -12.45 -5.01 19.06
C PHE A 164 -11.89 -4.26 17.85
N THR A 165 -11.15 -3.20 18.08
CA THR A 165 -10.49 -2.38 17.05
C THR A 165 -8.99 -2.26 17.33
N ILE A 166 -8.22 -1.81 16.35
CA ILE A 166 -6.78 -1.57 16.51
C ILE A 166 -6.46 -0.10 16.81
N ASN A 167 -7.39 0.81 16.55
CA ASN A 167 -7.18 2.26 16.68
C ASN A 167 -8.47 3.04 17.01
N GLY A 168 -9.52 2.35 17.46
CA GLY A 168 -10.84 2.90 17.74
C GLY A 168 -11.87 2.71 16.62
N ILE A 169 -11.43 2.48 15.37
CA ILE A 169 -12.33 2.42 14.20
C ILE A 169 -12.11 1.20 13.30
N HIS A 170 -10.87 0.74 13.13
CA HIS A 170 -10.57 -0.40 12.27
C HIS A 170 -10.66 -1.68 13.09
N HIS A 171 -11.54 -2.61 12.70
CA HIS A 171 -11.75 -3.85 13.44
C HIS A 171 -10.50 -4.74 13.43
N ASN A 172 -10.20 -5.33 14.58
CA ASN A 172 -9.40 -6.56 14.63
C ASN A 172 -10.33 -7.77 14.33
N GLU A 173 -9.80 -8.99 14.40
CA GLU A 173 -10.60 -10.19 14.10
C GLU A 173 -11.80 -10.36 15.06
N ARG A 174 -11.62 -10.03 16.34
CA ARG A 174 -12.69 -10.08 17.36
C ARG A 174 -13.80 -9.09 17.01
N GLY A 175 -13.46 -7.89 16.56
CA GLY A 175 -14.40 -6.89 16.08
C GLY A 175 -15.16 -7.33 14.82
N ASP A 176 -14.49 -7.86 13.80
CA ASP A 176 -15.17 -8.33 12.58
C ASP A 176 -16.12 -9.49 12.89
N ARG A 177 -15.74 -10.40 13.81
CA ARG A 177 -16.62 -11.47 14.32
C ARG A 177 -17.85 -10.91 15.04
N LEU A 178 -17.68 -9.93 15.93
CA LEU A 178 -18.79 -9.25 16.61
C LEU A 178 -19.75 -8.62 15.60
N ILE A 179 -19.23 -7.85 14.64
CA ILE A 179 -20.05 -7.16 13.65
C ILE A 179 -20.77 -8.15 12.73
N ALA A 180 -20.11 -9.24 12.34
CA ALA A 180 -20.74 -10.31 11.58
C ALA A 180 -21.91 -10.98 12.34
N ASP A 181 -21.75 -11.26 13.63
CA ASP A 181 -22.81 -11.79 14.49
C ASP A 181 -24.00 -10.82 14.58
N GLN A 182 -23.73 -9.53 14.75
CA GLN A 182 -24.77 -8.51 14.82
C GLN A 182 -25.52 -8.35 13.48
N LEU A 183 -24.80 -8.36 12.36
CA LEU A 183 -25.42 -8.35 11.03
C LEU A 183 -26.35 -9.56 10.85
N ASP A 184 -25.88 -10.76 11.15
CA ASP A 184 -26.67 -12.00 10.99
C ASP A 184 -27.94 -12.00 11.86
N ARG A 185 -27.81 -11.68 13.15
CA ARG A 185 -28.94 -11.69 14.10
C ARG A 185 -30.00 -10.63 13.82
N GLN A 186 -29.59 -9.46 13.34
CA GLN A 186 -30.52 -8.36 13.08
C GLN A 186 -31.19 -8.50 11.71
N LEU A 187 -30.55 -9.17 10.75
CA LEU A 187 -31.10 -9.37 9.40
C LEU A 187 -32.03 -10.57 9.29
N PHE A 188 -31.77 -11.63 10.05
CA PHE A 188 -32.43 -12.92 9.86
C PHE A 188 -33.09 -13.42 11.13
N GLU A 189 -34.29 -13.97 10.98
CA GLU A 189 -35.02 -14.60 12.09
C GLU A 189 -34.39 -15.95 12.46
N GLY A 190 -34.36 -16.23 13.77
CA GLY A 190 -33.87 -17.50 14.33
C GLY A 190 -32.35 -17.58 14.44
N GLU A 191 -31.90 -18.56 15.25
CA GLU A 191 -30.47 -18.83 15.43
C GLU A 191 -29.80 -19.25 14.11
N HIS A 192 -28.51 -18.95 13.98
CA HIS A 192 -27.74 -19.37 12.81
C HIS A 192 -27.64 -20.90 12.76
N PRO A 193 -27.97 -21.55 11.64
CA PRO A 193 -28.11 -23.01 11.57
C PRO A 193 -26.82 -23.79 11.86
N THR A 194 -25.67 -23.14 11.68
CA THR A 194 -24.34 -23.77 11.68
C THR A 194 -23.44 -23.27 12.83
N GLY A 195 -23.69 -22.05 13.33
CA GLY A 195 -22.72 -21.31 14.17
C GLY A 195 -21.39 -20.97 13.47
N MET A 196 -20.47 -20.30 14.19
CA MET A 196 -19.15 -19.88 13.68
C MET A 196 -18.00 -20.80 14.13
N ASP A 197 -18.19 -21.61 15.18
CA ASP A 197 -17.12 -22.38 15.83
C ASP A 197 -17.06 -23.85 15.38
N ILE A 198 -17.38 -24.11 14.10
CA ILE A 198 -17.34 -25.47 13.53
C ILE A 198 -16.44 -25.55 12.30
N SER A 199 -15.90 -26.74 12.04
CA SER A 199 -14.87 -26.96 11.02
C SER A 199 -15.28 -26.53 9.60
N VAL A 200 -16.54 -26.78 9.21
CA VAL A 200 -17.04 -26.35 7.89
C VAL A 200 -17.10 -24.83 7.76
N PHE A 201 -17.46 -24.09 8.83
CA PHE A 201 -17.46 -22.64 8.83
C PHE A 201 -16.05 -22.10 8.58
N HIS A 202 -15.06 -22.60 9.32
CA HIS A 202 -13.66 -22.20 9.15
C HIS A 202 -13.12 -22.54 7.74
N ARG A 203 -13.49 -23.70 7.18
CA ARG A 203 -13.09 -24.08 5.81
C ARG A 203 -13.72 -23.16 4.77
N VAL A 204 -14.99 -22.81 4.90
CA VAL A 204 -15.67 -21.85 4.00
C VAL A 204 -15.03 -20.48 4.13
N ARG A 205 -14.79 -20.00 5.36
CA ARG A 205 -14.14 -18.71 5.63
C ARG A 205 -12.76 -18.60 4.99
N GLN A 206 -11.97 -19.66 5.03
CA GLN A 206 -10.66 -19.68 4.35
C GLN A 206 -10.79 -19.40 2.85
N ILE A 207 -11.79 -20.02 2.19
CA ILE A 207 -12.04 -19.80 0.75
C ILE A 207 -12.68 -18.43 0.49
N VAL A 208 -13.53 -17.92 1.39
CA VAL A 208 -14.05 -16.54 1.34
C VAL A 208 -12.90 -15.53 1.38
N ASN A 209 -11.93 -15.70 2.27
CA ASN A 209 -10.76 -14.82 2.36
C ASN A 209 -9.85 -14.95 1.12
N ASP A 210 -9.67 -16.17 0.58
CA ASP A 210 -8.96 -16.38 -0.69
C ASP A 210 -9.64 -15.67 -1.86
N LYS A 211 -10.97 -15.77 -1.93
CA LYS A 211 -11.80 -15.07 -2.92
C LYS A 211 -11.70 -13.56 -2.77
N SER A 212 -11.80 -13.05 -1.55
CA SER A 212 -11.67 -11.62 -1.22
C SER A 212 -10.34 -11.07 -1.72
N TRP A 213 -9.25 -11.80 -1.47
CA TRP A 213 -7.92 -11.41 -1.96
C TRP A 213 -7.86 -11.35 -3.50
N LEU A 214 -8.39 -12.35 -4.21
CA LEU A 214 -8.46 -12.34 -5.68
C LEU A 214 -9.35 -11.22 -6.22
N HIS A 215 -10.49 -10.98 -5.59
CA HIS A 215 -11.39 -9.89 -5.96
C HIS A 215 -10.72 -8.53 -5.81
N LEU A 216 -9.85 -8.34 -4.81
CA LEU A 216 -9.04 -7.12 -4.70
C LEU A 216 -8.02 -7.00 -5.84
N GLN A 217 -7.52 -8.10 -6.40
CA GLN A 217 -6.65 -8.04 -7.60
C GLN A 217 -7.43 -7.72 -8.90
N ASP A 218 -8.76 -7.87 -8.92
CA ASP A 218 -9.65 -7.39 -10.01
C ASP A 218 -10.02 -5.92 -9.77
N TYR A 219 -10.52 -5.63 -8.56
CA TYR A 219 -11.15 -4.37 -8.20
C TYR A 219 -10.17 -3.25 -7.78
N ARG A 220 -9.00 -3.60 -7.23
CA ARG A 220 -7.94 -2.67 -6.81
C ARG A 220 -6.59 -3.15 -7.35
N MET A 221 -6.58 -3.60 -8.61
CA MET A 221 -5.44 -4.24 -9.24
C MET A 221 -4.17 -3.39 -9.12
N LEU A 222 -3.07 -4.03 -8.71
CA LEU A 222 -1.74 -3.46 -8.79
C LEU A 222 -1.43 -3.07 -10.25
N ASN A 223 -0.80 -1.92 -10.47
CA ASN A 223 -0.68 -1.30 -11.80
C ASN A 223 -2.02 -1.05 -12.52
N GLY A 224 -3.08 -0.76 -11.78
CA GLY A 224 -4.40 -0.46 -12.34
C GLY A 224 -4.40 0.67 -13.39
N TRP A 225 -3.43 1.58 -13.36
CA TRP A 225 -3.22 2.63 -14.36
C TRP A 225 -2.95 2.07 -15.78
N TYR A 226 -2.37 0.87 -15.87
CA TYR A 226 -2.16 0.14 -17.13
C TYR A 226 -3.39 -0.66 -17.54
N VAL A 227 -4.24 -1.04 -16.58
CA VAL A 227 -5.49 -1.76 -16.82
C VAL A 227 -6.59 -0.79 -17.29
N TYR A 228 -6.99 0.14 -16.43
CA TYR A 228 -8.09 1.07 -16.66
C TYR A 228 -7.63 2.51 -16.92
N GLY A 229 -6.44 2.91 -16.47
CA GLY A 229 -5.96 4.30 -16.52
C GLY A 229 -5.41 4.80 -17.86
N GLY A 230 -4.63 5.87 -17.78
CA GLY A 230 -4.08 6.57 -18.95
C GLY A 230 -2.95 5.83 -19.68
N ARG A 231 -2.24 4.90 -19.03
CA ARG A 231 -1.17 4.10 -19.67
C ARG A 231 -1.66 2.86 -20.42
N ARG A 232 -2.95 2.55 -20.36
CA ARG A 232 -3.58 1.49 -21.19
C ARG A 232 -3.29 1.61 -22.69
N THR A 233 -3.01 2.80 -23.21
CA THR A 233 -2.65 2.95 -24.63
C THR A 233 -1.37 2.21 -25.02
N TRP A 234 -0.52 1.87 -24.05
CA TRP A 234 0.74 1.18 -24.26
C TRP A 234 0.65 -0.35 -24.11
N ASP A 235 -0.37 -0.85 -23.40
CA ASP A 235 -0.63 -2.29 -23.27
C ASP A 235 -2.11 -2.61 -23.47
N THR A 236 -2.39 -3.34 -24.55
CA THR A 236 -3.74 -3.79 -24.91
C THR A 236 -3.94 -5.30 -24.76
N GLU A 237 -2.93 -6.04 -24.32
CA GLU A 237 -2.92 -7.52 -24.34
C GLU A 237 -2.62 -8.13 -22.96
N THR A 238 -1.55 -7.72 -22.26
CA THR A 238 -1.10 -8.34 -21.00
C THR A 238 -2.12 -8.09 -19.89
N PHE A 239 -2.18 -6.87 -19.36
CA PHE A 239 -3.09 -6.53 -18.25
C PHE A 239 -4.57 -6.86 -18.54
N PRO A 240 -5.11 -6.64 -19.76
CA PRO A 240 -6.49 -7.04 -20.04
C PRO A 240 -6.75 -8.55 -20.02
N THR A 241 -5.78 -9.40 -20.37
CA THR A 241 -5.93 -10.87 -20.29
C THR A 241 -5.82 -11.36 -18.84
N GLU A 242 -4.89 -10.78 -18.08
CA GLU A 242 -4.74 -10.99 -16.64
C GLU A 242 -6.04 -10.66 -15.87
N PHE A 243 -6.59 -9.47 -16.09
CA PHE A 243 -7.85 -9.02 -15.50
C PHE A 243 -9.00 -10.03 -15.73
N LYS A 244 -9.16 -10.51 -16.97
CA LYS A 244 -10.19 -11.52 -17.32
C LYS A 244 -9.94 -12.86 -16.62
N LYS A 245 -8.68 -13.26 -16.48
CA LYS A 245 -8.31 -14.51 -15.80
C LYS A 245 -8.62 -14.42 -14.31
N ILE A 246 -8.21 -13.34 -13.65
CA ILE A 246 -8.49 -13.10 -12.22
C ILE A 246 -10.00 -13.21 -11.94
N ARG A 247 -10.84 -12.54 -12.74
CA ARG A 247 -12.30 -12.60 -12.57
C ARG A 247 -12.84 -14.04 -12.63
N LYS A 248 -12.33 -14.86 -13.55
CA LYS A 248 -12.70 -16.29 -13.62
C LYS A 248 -12.17 -17.10 -12.42
N MET A 249 -11.00 -16.77 -11.89
CA MET A 249 -10.47 -17.39 -10.67
C MET A 249 -11.37 -17.08 -9.46
N VAL A 250 -11.92 -15.87 -9.37
CA VAL A 250 -12.93 -15.51 -8.36
C VAL A 250 -14.19 -16.37 -8.52
N ASP A 251 -14.69 -16.55 -9.75
CA ASP A 251 -15.86 -17.42 -10.03
C ASP A 251 -15.62 -18.88 -9.62
N VAL A 252 -14.38 -19.38 -9.73
CA VAL A 252 -14.01 -20.72 -9.23
C VAL A 252 -14.24 -20.79 -7.72
N ARG A 253 -13.86 -19.76 -6.96
CA ARG A 253 -14.05 -19.74 -5.49
C ARG A 253 -15.52 -19.64 -5.13
N ASP A 254 -16.32 -18.85 -5.83
CA ASP A 254 -17.77 -18.80 -5.58
C ASP A 254 -18.39 -20.21 -5.72
N ARG A 255 -18.12 -20.91 -6.83
CA ARG A 255 -18.61 -22.29 -7.03
C ARG A 255 -18.09 -23.25 -5.96
N TYR A 256 -16.81 -23.15 -5.61
CA TYR A 256 -16.20 -23.99 -4.59
C TYR A 256 -16.84 -23.77 -3.22
N ILE A 257 -17.15 -22.52 -2.85
CA ILE A 257 -17.89 -22.17 -1.63
C ILE A 257 -19.29 -22.78 -1.67
N TRP A 258 -20.01 -22.67 -2.79
CA TRP A 258 -21.35 -23.26 -2.94
C TRP A 258 -21.33 -24.78 -2.76
N ASP A 259 -20.34 -25.46 -3.35
CA ASP A 259 -20.19 -26.90 -3.20
C ASP A 259 -19.83 -27.29 -1.76
N LEU A 260 -18.95 -26.53 -1.08
CA LEU A 260 -18.63 -26.73 0.33
C LEU A 260 -19.86 -26.63 1.24
N VAL A 261 -20.65 -25.55 1.12
CA VAL A 261 -21.82 -25.35 2.00
C VAL A 261 -22.98 -26.31 1.70
N ASN A 262 -23.00 -26.90 0.51
CA ASN A 262 -23.93 -27.97 0.14
C ASN A 262 -23.37 -29.39 0.41
N ILE A 263 -22.19 -29.51 1.03
CA ILE A 263 -21.54 -30.79 1.35
C ILE A 263 -21.35 -31.65 0.08
N ARG A 264 -21.07 -31.00 -1.06
CA ARG A 264 -20.72 -31.69 -2.29
C ARG A 264 -19.23 -32.03 -2.27
N PRO A 265 -18.80 -33.13 -2.93
CA PRO A 265 -17.39 -33.44 -3.06
C PRO A 265 -16.64 -32.31 -3.77
N VAL A 266 -15.58 -31.81 -3.14
CA VAL A 266 -14.64 -30.82 -3.70
C VAL A 266 -13.22 -31.35 -3.63
N ALA A 267 -12.33 -30.85 -4.50
CA ALA A 267 -10.90 -31.10 -4.40
C ALA A 267 -10.30 -30.48 -3.12
N ASP A 268 -9.02 -30.71 -2.84
CA ASP A 268 -8.36 -30.10 -1.66
C ASP A 268 -8.22 -28.58 -1.80
N LYS A 269 -8.09 -28.09 -3.03
CA LYS A 269 -7.96 -26.67 -3.37
C LYS A 269 -8.78 -26.32 -4.63
N PRO A 270 -9.18 -25.04 -4.79
CA PRO A 270 -9.75 -24.54 -6.03
C PRO A 270 -8.83 -24.82 -7.25
N ASP A 271 -9.42 -25.13 -8.41
CA ASP A 271 -8.69 -25.42 -9.66
C ASP A 271 -8.81 -24.27 -10.67
N ASP A 272 -7.69 -23.58 -10.88
CA ASP A 272 -7.59 -22.45 -11.81
C ASP A 272 -7.14 -22.82 -13.22
N SER A 273 -6.88 -24.10 -13.50
CA SER A 273 -6.34 -24.55 -14.80
C SER A 273 -7.24 -24.18 -16.00
N LYS A 274 -8.52 -23.92 -15.77
CA LYS A 274 -9.52 -23.56 -16.79
C LYS A 274 -9.91 -22.07 -16.79
N THR A 275 -9.13 -21.22 -16.12
CA THR A 275 -9.40 -19.77 -16.05
C THR A 275 -8.82 -18.99 -17.24
N GLY A 276 -8.11 -19.67 -18.14
CA GLY A 276 -7.50 -19.08 -19.34
C GLY A 276 -6.01 -18.82 -19.17
N GLU A 277 -5.38 -18.41 -20.26
CA GLU A 277 -3.96 -18.08 -20.34
C GLU A 277 -3.76 -16.56 -20.26
N VAL A 278 -2.62 -16.17 -19.69
CA VAL A 278 -2.13 -14.79 -19.70
C VAL A 278 -1.22 -14.62 -20.91
N PHE A 279 -1.23 -13.44 -21.51
CA PHE A 279 -0.26 -13.11 -22.56
C PHE A 279 1.13 -12.96 -21.94
N ILE A 280 2.14 -13.61 -22.52
CA ILE A 280 3.53 -13.43 -22.10
C ILE A 280 4.20 -12.54 -23.16
N PRO A 281 4.53 -11.28 -22.83
CA PRO A 281 5.15 -10.39 -23.79
C PRO A 281 6.55 -10.85 -24.17
N GLU A 282 6.92 -10.70 -25.44
CA GLU A 282 8.29 -10.89 -25.87
C GLU A 282 9.19 -9.76 -25.31
N THR A 283 10.41 -10.11 -24.94
CA THR A 283 11.38 -9.10 -24.48
C THR A 283 11.72 -8.11 -25.61
N MET A 284 11.78 -6.83 -25.27
CA MET A 284 12.24 -5.78 -26.19
C MET A 284 13.76 -5.69 -26.25
N PHE A 285 14.47 -6.54 -25.50
CA PHE A 285 15.93 -6.61 -25.54
C PHE A 285 16.40 -6.85 -26.97
N GLY A 286 17.26 -5.98 -27.48
CA GLY A 286 17.79 -6.15 -28.83
C GLY A 286 16.95 -5.55 -29.96
N SER A 287 15.68 -5.21 -29.71
CA SER A 287 14.75 -4.79 -30.78
C SER A 287 14.67 -3.26 -30.98
N ARG A 288 15.18 -2.48 -30.02
CA ARG A 288 15.20 -1.01 -30.09
C ARG A 288 16.40 -0.47 -30.88
N ASP A 289 16.28 0.77 -31.36
CA ASP A 289 17.35 1.53 -32.01
C ASP A 289 18.62 1.61 -31.15
N GLU A 290 19.80 1.49 -31.75
CA GLU A 290 21.10 1.50 -31.06
C GLU A 290 21.32 2.73 -30.16
N LYS A 291 20.91 3.93 -30.59
CA LYS A 291 20.99 5.17 -29.80
C LYS A 291 20.12 5.12 -28.56
N PHE A 292 18.98 4.44 -28.62
CA PHE A 292 18.15 4.23 -27.42
C PHE A 292 18.84 3.26 -26.46
N ARG A 293 19.45 2.20 -27.00
CA ARG A 293 20.08 1.12 -26.23
C ARG A 293 21.39 1.53 -25.59
N GLU A 294 22.12 2.45 -26.21
CA GLU A 294 23.39 2.97 -25.69
C GLU A 294 23.26 3.40 -24.22
N LYS A 295 24.08 2.79 -23.34
CA LYS A 295 24.08 2.95 -21.86
C LYS A 295 22.85 2.46 -21.10
N ARG A 296 21.83 1.92 -21.77
CA ARG A 296 20.59 1.42 -21.13
C ARG A 296 20.47 -0.09 -21.16
N GLU A 297 20.98 -0.69 -22.23
CA GLU A 297 20.88 -2.13 -22.47
C GLU A 297 22.25 -2.70 -22.83
N PRO A 298 22.60 -3.88 -22.31
CA PRO A 298 23.79 -4.58 -22.74
C PRO A 298 23.62 -5.09 -24.19
N LYS A 299 24.75 -5.39 -24.84
CA LYS A 299 24.75 -5.98 -26.19
C LYS A 299 24.25 -7.41 -26.19
N THR A 300 24.54 -8.14 -25.12
CA THR A 300 24.16 -9.54 -24.88
C THR A 300 23.60 -9.69 -23.47
N LEU A 301 22.63 -10.59 -23.28
CA LEU A 301 22.11 -10.93 -21.96
C LEU A 301 23.08 -11.87 -21.24
N GLN A 302 24.15 -11.29 -20.70
CA GLN A 302 25.14 -12.00 -19.88
C GLN A 302 25.36 -11.18 -18.60
N TYR A 303 24.84 -11.71 -17.49
CA TYR A 303 24.99 -11.11 -16.17
C TYR A 303 26.41 -11.37 -15.64
N PRO A 304 27.17 -10.34 -15.26
CA PRO A 304 28.45 -10.54 -14.60
C PRO A 304 28.26 -11.21 -13.23
N THR A 305 29.31 -11.86 -12.75
CA THR A 305 29.40 -12.19 -11.32
C THR A 305 29.51 -10.93 -10.46
N PRO A 306 29.10 -10.98 -9.18
CA PRO A 306 29.35 -9.85 -8.27
C PRO A 306 30.81 -9.39 -8.28
N GLU A 307 31.76 -10.33 -8.30
CA GLU A 307 33.19 -10.03 -8.37
C GLU A 307 33.58 -9.34 -9.67
N GLU A 308 33.05 -9.79 -10.81
CA GLU A 308 33.27 -9.15 -12.12
C GLU A 308 32.63 -7.76 -12.19
N SER A 309 31.44 -7.59 -11.63
CA SER A 309 30.76 -6.30 -11.58
C SER A 309 31.56 -5.30 -10.73
N ILE A 310 31.92 -5.68 -9.51
CA ILE A 310 32.76 -4.88 -8.60
C ILE A 310 34.11 -4.53 -9.24
N ALA A 311 34.80 -5.51 -9.85
CA ALA A 311 36.10 -5.27 -10.48
C ALA A 311 36.02 -4.30 -11.68
N SER A 312 34.84 -4.14 -12.29
CA SER A 312 34.61 -3.21 -13.40
C SER A 312 34.27 -1.78 -12.95
N MET A 313 33.88 -1.61 -11.68
CA MET A 313 33.49 -0.30 -11.12
C MET A 313 34.68 0.67 -11.07
N LYS A 314 34.38 1.94 -11.31
CA LYS A 314 35.30 3.04 -11.07
C LYS A 314 34.92 3.74 -9.77
N ILE A 315 35.85 3.75 -8.83
CA ILE A 315 35.72 4.39 -7.52
C ILE A 315 36.93 5.32 -7.27
N PRO A 316 36.80 6.37 -6.45
CA PRO A 316 37.91 7.23 -6.06
C PRO A 316 39.00 6.47 -5.26
N ASP A 317 40.22 7.00 -5.28
CA ASP A 317 41.31 6.49 -4.45
C ASP A 317 40.94 6.51 -2.96
N GLY A 318 41.32 5.46 -2.22
CA GLY A 318 41.02 5.34 -0.79
C GLY A 318 39.65 4.71 -0.48
N PHE A 319 38.89 4.33 -1.49
CA PHE A 319 37.62 3.59 -1.36
C PHE A 319 37.78 2.13 -1.77
N GLU A 320 36.92 1.27 -1.23
CA GLU A 320 36.81 -0.13 -1.59
C GLU A 320 35.32 -0.51 -1.62
N VAL A 321 34.91 -1.30 -2.60
CA VAL A 321 33.56 -1.89 -2.66
C VAL A 321 33.68 -3.37 -2.31
N LYS A 322 32.84 -3.84 -1.38
CA LYS A 322 32.79 -5.23 -0.94
C LYS A 322 31.39 -5.79 -1.11
N LEU A 323 31.30 -7.04 -1.53
CA LEU A 323 30.06 -7.79 -1.52
C LEU A 323 29.77 -8.28 -0.10
N PHE A 324 28.61 -7.90 0.45
CA PHE A 324 28.11 -8.45 1.70
C PHE A 324 27.24 -9.69 1.49
N ALA A 325 26.31 -9.65 0.52
CA ALA A 325 25.39 -10.73 0.20
C ALA A 325 25.00 -10.70 -1.29
N SER A 326 24.68 -11.85 -1.89
CA SER A 326 24.14 -11.94 -3.25
C SER A 326 23.02 -12.98 -3.34
N GLU A 327 22.16 -12.84 -4.35
CA GLU A 327 21.13 -13.81 -4.71
C GLU A 327 21.69 -15.21 -5.03
N ARG A 328 23.00 -15.32 -5.28
CA ARG A 328 23.70 -16.59 -5.52
C ARG A 328 23.75 -17.46 -4.28
N GLU A 329 24.04 -16.86 -3.13
CA GLU A 329 24.04 -17.52 -1.82
C GLU A 329 22.64 -17.52 -1.20
N PHE A 330 21.88 -16.44 -1.41
CA PHE A 330 20.56 -16.22 -0.81
C PHE A 330 19.50 -15.91 -1.89
N PRO A 331 18.88 -16.92 -2.52
CA PRO A 331 17.89 -16.72 -3.59
C PRO A 331 16.70 -15.83 -3.22
N GLU A 332 16.44 -15.64 -1.93
CA GLU A 332 15.43 -14.72 -1.41
C GLU A 332 15.76 -13.24 -1.64
N LEU A 333 17.05 -12.87 -1.72
CA LEU A 333 17.54 -11.51 -1.96
C LEU A 333 17.42 -11.16 -3.45
N ALA A 334 16.19 -11.07 -3.96
CA ALA A 334 15.92 -10.74 -5.35
C ALA A 334 15.13 -9.42 -5.46
N ASN A 335 15.60 -8.53 -6.34
CA ASN A 335 15.05 -7.17 -6.52
C ASN A 335 14.96 -6.40 -5.19
N PRO A 336 16.09 -6.15 -4.48
CA PRO A 336 16.09 -5.34 -3.27
C PRO A 336 15.58 -3.93 -3.56
N ASN A 337 14.63 -3.41 -2.78
CA ASN A 337 14.00 -2.10 -2.99
C ASN A 337 14.44 -1.04 -1.96
N GLN A 338 14.46 -1.40 -0.68
CA GLN A 338 14.86 -0.54 0.44
C GLN A 338 15.71 -1.39 1.40
N ILE A 339 16.70 -0.76 2.03
CA ILE A 339 17.52 -1.34 3.10
C ILE A 339 17.35 -0.53 4.39
N ALA A 340 17.57 -1.19 5.54
CA ALA A 340 17.66 -0.52 6.83
C ALA A 340 18.47 -1.38 7.81
N PHE A 341 18.82 -0.82 8.97
CA PHE A 341 19.55 -1.54 10.01
C PHE A 341 18.77 -1.56 11.32
N ASP A 342 18.62 -2.74 11.92
CA ASP A 342 18.01 -2.83 13.25
C ASP A 342 18.99 -2.44 14.36
N ASN A 343 18.49 -2.41 15.59
CA ASN A 343 19.29 -2.07 16.78
C ASN A 343 20.37 -3.11 17.15
N LYS A 344 20.41 -4.27 16.47
CA LYS A 344 21.49 -5.26 16.58
C LYS A 344 22.54 -5.08 15.47
N GLY A 345 22.34 -4.13 14.56
CA GLY A 345 23.22 -3.85 13.43
C GLY A 345 23.06 -4.81 12.25
N ARG A 346 21.94 -5.55 12.20
CA ARG A 346 21.66 -6.50 11.11
C ARG A 346 21.08 -5.75 9.92
N LEU A 347 21.41 -6.20 8.71
CA LEU A 347 20.87 -5.62 7.48
C LEU A 347 19.48 -6.18 7.22
N TRP A 348 18.50 -5.28 7.08
CA TRP A 348 17.15 -5.61 6.66
C TRP A 348 16.93 -5.17 5.23
N VAL A 349 16.24 -5.99 4.44
CA VAL A 349 16.03 -5.72 3.01
C VAL A 349 14.61 -6.04 2.60
N SER A 350 13.92 -5.08 2.01
CA SER A 350 12.67 -5.33 1.30
C SER A 350 12.98 -5.85 -0.10
N CYS A 351 12.40 -6.98 -0.50
CA CYS A 351 12.64 -7.66 -1.78
C CYS A 351 11.34 -7.81 -2.58
N MET A 352 11.35 -7.36 -3.83
CA MET A 352 10.20 -7.35 -4.73
C MET A 352 10.31 -8.43 -5.81
N ILE A 353 10.30 -9.70 -5.41
CA ILE A 353 10.47 -10.87 -6.30
C ILE A 353 9.42 -10.90 -7.41
N ASN A 354 8.20 -10.45 -7.13
CA ASN A 354 7.08 -10.44 -8.08
C ASN A 354 7.03 -9.17 -8.93
N TYR A 355 8.05 -8.32 -8.91
CA TYR A 355 8.06 -7.09 -9.71
C TYR A 355 7.82 -7.35 -11.22
N PRO A 356 7.00 -6.52 -11.90
CA PRO A 356 6.29 -5.35 -11.38
C PRO A 356 4.93 -5.66 -10.74
N GLN A 357 4.45 -6.90 -10.83
CA GLN A 357 3.27 -7.43 -10.13
C GLN A 357 3.15 -8.95 -10.23
N TRP A 358 2.31 -9.52 -9.35
CA TRP A 358 1.93 -10.92 -9.39
C TRP A 358 1.28 -11.35 -10.72
N LEU A 359 1.74 -12.47 -11.28
CA LEU A 359 1.20 -13.08 -12.49
C LEU A 359 -0.01 -14.01 -12.19
N PRO A 360 -1.22 -13.74 -12.71
CA PRO A 360 -2.39 -14.55 -12.39
C PRO A 360 -2.28 -16.04 -12.79
N GLY A 361 -2.47 -16.89 -11.79
CA GLY A 361 -2.37 -18.35 -11.91
C GLY A 361 -0.99 -18.93 -11.57
N SER A 362 0.00 -18.08 -11.23
CA SER A 362 1.22 -18.52 -10.55
C SER A 362 0.97 -18.73 -9.05
N ALA A 363 2.02 -19.08 -8.29
CA ALA A 363 1.95 -19.05 -6.83
C ALA A 363 1.59 -17.64 -6.33
N LYS A 364 0.92 -17.53 -5.18
CA LYS A 364 0.62 -16.21 -4.60
C LYS A 364 1.91 -15.40 -4.42
N PRO A 365 1.84 -14.06 -4.51
CA PRO A 365 3.02 -13.22 -4.32
C PRO A 365 3.64 -13.51 -2.96
N GLY A 366 4.96 -13.47 -2.97
CA GLY A 366 5.83 -13.87 -1.87
C GLY A 366 7.02 -12.94 -1.77
N ASP A 367 6.76 -11.65 -1.99
CA ASP A 367 7.72 -10.60 -1.72
C ASP A 367 8.03 -10.60 -0.21
N LYS A 368 9.23 -10.15 0.14
CA LYS A 368 9.82 -10.49 1.43
C LYS A 368 10.44 -9.29 2.13
N LEU A 369 10.38 -9.33 3.44
CA LEU A 369 11.28 -8.58 4.31
C LEU A 369 12.30 -9.57 4.87
N LEU A 370 13.58 -9.35 4.57
CA LEU A 370 14.68 -10.23 4.94
C LEU A 370 15.53 -9.62 6.04
N ILE A 371 16.22 -10.48 6.79
CA ILE A 371 17.26 -10.14 7.76
C ILE A 371 18.52 -10.89 7.35
N LEU A 372 19.61 -10.16 7.13
CA LEU A 372 20.93 -10.70 6.80
C LEU A 372 21.90 -10.45 7.96
N GLU A 373 22.64 -11.49 8.32
CA GLU A 373 23.56 -11.49 9.46
C GLU A 373 24.93 -12.00 9.01
N ASP A 374 25.97 -11.36 9.53
CA ASP A 374 27.34 -11.85 9.56
C ASP A 374 27.59 -12.39 10.98
N THR A 375 27.57 -13.71 11.17
CA THR A 375 27.70 -14.31 12.51
C THR A 375 29.13 -14.64 12.91
N ASP A 376 30.09 -14.56 11.98
CA ASP A 376 31.52 -14.78 12.25
C ASP A 376 32.39 -13.52 12.11
N ASN A 377 31.80 -12.39 11.74
CA ASN A 377 32.41 -11.07 11.57
C ASN A 377 33.50 -11.03 10.48
N ASP A 378 33.33 -11.80 9.40
CA ASP A 378 34.24 -11.78 8.25
C ASP A 378 33.93 -10.68 7.22
N GLY A 379 32.84 -9.93 7.44
CA GLY A 379 32.35 -8.87 6.56
C GLY A 379 31.40 -9.37 5.47
N LYS A 380 30.87 -10.60 5.57
CA LYS A 380 29.89 -11.18 4.66
C LYS A 380 28.72 -11.80 5.42
N ALA A 381 27.55 -11.77 4.81
CA ALA A 381 26.40 -12.47 5.36
C ALA A 381 26.60 -13.99 5.26
N ASP A 382 26.39 -14.70 6.37
CA ASP A 382 26.36 -16.16 6.44
C ASP A 382 24.95 -16.71 6.75
N ARG A 383 24.00 -15.81 7.07
CA ARG A 383 22.60 -16.13 7.30
C ARG A 383 21.68 -15.14 6.61
N CYS A 384 20.61 -15.68 6.03
CA CYS A 384 19.45 -14.92 5.57
C CYS A 384 18.19 -15.54 6.17
N LYS A 385 17.39 -14.71 6.85
CA LYS A 385 16.09 -15.08 7.41
C LYS A 385 15.00 -14.31 6.69
N THR A 386 13.89 -14.98 6.38
CA THR A 386 12.66 -14.29 5.96
C THR A 386 11.89 -13.89 7.22
N PHE A 387 11.93 -12.59 7.60
CA PHE A 387 11.12 -12.08 8.70
C PHE A 387 9.63 -12.19 8.35
N TYR A 388 9.26 -11.79 7.13
CA TYR A 388 7.91 -11.97 6.63
C TYR A 388 7.91 -12.12 5.10
N GLY A 389 7.16 -13.11 4.59
CA GLY A 389 7.13 -13.44 3.16
C GLY A 389 5.74 -13.39 2.52
N GLY A 390 4.78 -12.74 3.19
CA GLY A 390 3.39 -12.60 2.71
C GLY A 390 3.11 -11.24 2.06
N LEU A 391 4.14 -10.57 1.53
CA LEU A 391 4.05 -9.26 0.89
C LEU A 391 3.78 -9.40 -0.61
N ILE A 392 3.34 -8.29 -1.21
CA ILE A 392 2.92 -8.16 -2.61
C ILE A 392 3.65 -7.03 -3.32
N CYS A 393 3.81 -5.88 -2.67
CA CYS A 393 4.50 -4.71 -3.23
C CYS A 393 5.15 -3.87 -2.10
N PRO A 394 6.24 -4.37 -1.49
CA PRO A 394 6.85 -3.71 -0.34
C PRO A 394 7.82 -2.58 -0.72
N THR A 395 7.28 -1.43 -1.11
CA THR A 395 8.05 -0.27 -1.59
C THR A 395 8.71 0.57 -0.49
N GLY A 396 8.49 0.21 0.76
CA GLY A 396 9.27 0.75 1.87
C GLY A 396 8.90 0.20 3.24
N PHE A 397 9.82 0.34 4.19
CA PHE A 397 9.63 -0.10 5.56
C PHE A 397 10.48 0.68 6.56
N GLU A 398 10.04 0.73 7.81
CA GLU A 398 10.75 1.39 8.91
C GLU A 398 10.45 0.72 10.26
N PHE A 399 11.41 0.77 11.19
CA PHE A 399 11.27 0.16 12.51
C PHE A 399 10.35 0.99 13.41
N PHE A 400 9.38 0.35 14.06
CA PHE A 400 8.45 1.03 14.96
C PHE A 400 8.15 0.16 16.17
N GLN A 401 8.38 0.72 17.37
CA GLN A 401 8.22 0.00 18.64
C GLN A 401 9.02 -1.31 18.65
N ASP A 402 8.33 -2.44 18.76
CA ASP A 402 8.87 -3.79 18.80
C ASP A 402 8.70 -4.55 17.47
N GLY A 403 8.38 -3.84 16.38
CA GLY A 403 8.18 -4.43 15.07
C GLY A 403 8.56 -3.51 13.92
N VAL A 404 7.95 -3.76 12.76
CA VAL A 404 8.26 -3.07 11.51
C VAL A 404 6.97 -2.60 10.84
N LEU A 405 6.93 -1.32 10.46
CA LEU A 405 5.92 -0.80 9.55
C LEU A 405 6.38 -1.03 8.12
N VAL A 406 5.54 -1.65 7.29
CA VAL A 406 5.83 -1.93 5.87
C VAL A 406 4.66 -1.43 5.02
N VAL A 407 4.91 -0.57 4.04
CA VAL A 407 3.91 -0.35 2.98
C VAL A 407 3.90 -1.59 2.09
N ASP A 408 2.74 -2.18 1.90
CA ASP A 408 2.49 -3.34 1.04
C ASP A 408 1.16 -3.06 0.33
N GLU A 409 1.19 -2.46 -0.85
CA GLU A 409 -0.03 -1.88 -1.44
C GLU A 409 -1.21 -2.87 -1.51
N PRO A 410 -2.44 -2.42 -1.17
CA PRO A 410 -2.86 -1.05 -0.85
C PRO A 410 -2.78 -0.66 0.65
N ARG A 411 -1.98 -1.36 1.44
CA ARG A 411 -2.02 -1.31 2.90
C ARG A 411 -0.68 -0.93 3.51
N ILE A 412 -0.70 -0.51 4.77
CA ILE A 412 0.49 -0.52 5.63
C ILE A 412 0.27 -1.60 6.70
N LEU A 413 1.25 -2.47 6.83
CA LEU A 413 1.29 -3.54 7.81
C LEU A 413 2.18 -3.15 8.99
N PHE A 414 1.79 -3.53 10.18
CA PHE A 414 2.66 -3.61 11.36
C PHE A 414 2.94 -5.08 11.62
N LEU A 415 4.20 -5.46 11.47
CA LEU A 415 4.72 -6.83 11.59
C LEU A 415 5.51 -6.95 12.88
N ARG A 416 5.15 -7.90 13.74
CA ARG A 416 5.84 -8.12 15.02
C ARG A 416 6.22 -9.58 15.15
N ASP A 417 7.36 -9.79 15.80
CA ASP A 417 7.83 -11.08 16.29
C ASP A 417 7.60 -11.09 17.81
N THR A 418 6.69 -11.93 18.29
CA THR A 418 6.30 -11.98 19.70
C THR A 418 7.00 -13.09 20.51
N ASP A 419 7.77 -13.96 19.86
CA ASP A 419 8.48 -15.07 20.51
C ASP A 419 10.01 -15.02 20.40
N GLY A 420 10.54 -14.11 19.58
CA GLY A 420 11.95 -13.79 19.44
C GLY A 420 12.71 -14.69 18.45
N ASP A 421 12.02 -15.37 17.55
CA ASP A 421 12.63 -16.25 16.54
C ASP A 421 13.05 -15.54 15.24
N ASP A 422 12.90 -14.22 15.18
CA ASP A 422 13.11 -13.36 14.00
C ASP A 422 12.14 -13.68 12.84
N GLN A 423 10.93 -14.16 13.13
CA GLN A 423 9.82 -14.29 12.20
C GLN A 423 8.59 -13.54 12.70
N ALA A 424 7.94 -12.77 11.83
CA ALA A 424 6.70 -12.10 12.18
C ALA A 424 5.56 -13.12 12.38
N ASP A 425 4.99 -13.15 13.59
CA ASP A 425 3.87 -14.00 13.99
C ASP A 425 2.57 -13.20 14.21
N GLU A 426 2.67 -11.89 14.42
CA GLU A 426 1.55 -10.94 14.48
C GLU A 426 1.60 -9.97 13.29
N VAL A 427 0.55 -10.00 12.47
CA VAL A 427 0.42 -9.15 11.27
C VAL A 427 -0.84 -8.31 11.38
N THR A 428 -0.66 -7.01 11.60
CA THR A 428 -1.77 -6.07 11.72
C THR A 428 -1.78 -5.09 10.55
N GLN A 429 -2.88 -5.05 9.79
CA GLN A 429 -3.08 -4.00 8.80
C GLN A 429 -3.52 -2.70 9.51
N VAL A 430 -2.65 -1.69 9.54
CA VAL A 430 -2.88 -0.44 10.27
C VAL A 430 -3.52 0.65 9.42
N ILE A 431 -3.22 0.65 8.11
CA ILE A 431 -3.78 1.59 7.13
C ILE A 431 -4.20 0.79 5.89
N ASP A 432 -5.32 1.17 5.29
CA ASP A 432 -5.76 0.78 3.95
C ASP A 432 -5.92 2.07 3.11
N GLY A 433 -5.94 1.92 1.79
CA GLY A 433 -6.30 3.01 0.90
C GLY A 433 -5.14 3.60 0.12
N ILE A 434 -3.92 3.06 0.28
CA ILE A 434 -2.79 3.39 -0.57
C ILE A 434 -3.15 3.01 -2.01
N ALA A 435 -2.87 3.92 -2.94
CA ALA A 435 -3.14 3.73 -4.35
C ALA A 435 -2.34 2.55 -4.90
N THR A 436 -3.00 1.72 -5.70
CA THR A 436 -2.40 0.59 -6.45
C THR A 436 -2.27 0.89 -7.95
N ASP A 437 -2.45 2.16 -8.33
CA ASP A 437 -2.53 2.60 -9.72
C ASP A 437 -1.23 2.30 -10.50
N ASP A 438 -0.04 2.58 -9.97
CA ASP A 438 1.24 2.36 -10.65
C ASP A 438 2.36 2.09 -9.63
N THR A 439 2.96 0.91 -9.66
CA THR A 439 4.00 0.51 -8.69
C THR A 439 5.26 1.36 -8.77
N HIS A 440 5.47 2.11 -9.85
CA HIS A 440 6.61 3.01 -9.99
C HIS A 440 6.37 4.40 -9.40
N HIS A 441 5.12 4.73 -9.08
CA HIS A 441 4.71 6.05 -8.57
C HIS A 441 4.01 5.94 -7.22
N THR A 442 3.94 4.73 -6.70
CA THR A 442 3.28 4.42 -5.44
C THR A 442 3.96 5.05 -4.22
N MET A 443 3.28 4.95 -3.09
CA MET A 443 3.81 5.37 -1.81
C MET A 443 5.03 4.53 -1.44
N GLY A 444 6.16 5.17 -1.17
CA GLY A 444 7.40 4.51 -0.75
C GLY A 444 8.34 5.52 -0.09
N ALA A 445 9.66 5.25 -0.16
CA ALA A 445 10.71 6.12 0.40
C ALA A 445 10.46 6.45 1.88
N PHE A 446 10.33 5.41 2.68
CA PHE A 446 10.04 5.53 4.10
C PHE A 446 11.29 6.06 4.82
N GLU A 447 11.15 7.20 5.47
CA GLU A 447 12.25 7.85 6.20
C GLU A 447 11.72 8.50 7.49
N PHE A 448 12.24 8.10 8.64
CA PHE A 448 11.97 8.80 9.89
C PHE A 448 12.72 10.12 10.00
N SER A 449 11.98 11.21 10.24
CA SER A 449 12.60 12.46 10.67
C SER A 449 13.18 12.36 12.07
N ASN A 450 14.14 13.24 12.38
CA ASN A 450 14.71 13.44 13.73
C ASN A 450 13.65 13.71 14.82
N GLY A 451 12.43 14.09 14.44
CA GLY A 451 11.29 14.31 15.35
C GLY A 451 10.38 13.09 15.56
N GLY A 452 10.71 11.92 15.01
CA GLY A 452 9.91 10.70 15.13
C GLY A 452 8.63 10.70 14.28
N ARG A 453 8.63 11.43 13.17
CA ARG A 453 7.57 11.40 12.15
C ARG A 453 8.05 10.63 10.94
N LEU A 454 7.21 9.73 10.43
CA LEU A 454 7.51 8.91 9.24
C LEU A 454 7.09 9.67 7.99
N TYR A 455 8.04 9.90 7.08
CA TYR A 455 7.80 10.52 5.78
C TYR A 455 7.67 9.43 4.73
N MET A 456 6.72 9.61 3.80
CA MET A 456 6.45 8.70 2.69
C MET A 456 6.14 9.53 1.46
N LEU A 457 6.62 9.12 0.30
CA LEU A 457 6.52 9.88 -0.95
C LEU A 457 5.65 9.15 -1.95
N GLU A 458 4.80 9.88 -2.68
CA GLU A 458 3.92 9.34 -3.73
C GLU A 458 4.03 10.20 -4.99
N GLY A 459 4.10 9.54 -6.14
CA GLY A 459 4.14 10.13 -7.47
C GLY A 459 2.79 10.58 -8.02
N VAL A 460 2.83 11.11 -9.24
CA VAL A 460 1.62 11.52 -9.97
C VAL A 460 0.81 10.31 -10.45
N SER A 461 -0.45 10.56 -10.84
CA SER A 461 -1.37 9.55 -11.39
C SER A 461 -1.83 8.47 -10.39
N MET A 462 -1.68 8.74 -9.10
CA MET A 462 -2.17 7.89 -8.00
C MET A 462 -3.53 8.37 -7.48
N SER A 463 -4.29 7.47 -6.85
CA SER A 463 -5.67 7.71 -6.39
C SER A 463 -5.92 7.31 -4.93
N THR A 464 -5.02 7.71 -4.02
CA THR A 464 -5.03 7.32 -2.60
C THR A 464 -6.28 7.81 -1.86
N THR A 465 -6.91 6.91 -1.11
CA THR A 465 -8.11 7.13 -0.30
C THR A 465 -7.95 6.47 1.07
N MET A 466 -7.35 7.17 2.04
CA MET A 466 -7.07 6.62 3.38
C MET A 466 -8.14 7.02 4.38
N GLU A 467 -8.31 6.20 5.41
CA GLU A 467 -9.16 6.49 6.56
C GLU A 467 -8.35 6.30 7.85
N THR A 468 -8.44 7.25 8.78
CA THR A 468 -7.84 7.14 10.11
C THR A 468 -8.84 7.57 11.17
N PRO A 469 -8.55 7.36 12.48
CA PRO A 469 -9.39 7.88 13.57
C PRO A 469 -9.67 9.39 13.46
N TRP A 470 -8.90 10.12 12.67
CA TRP A 470 -8.99 11.58 12.51
C TRP A 470 -9.76 12.03 11.26
N GLY A 471 -10.13 11.11 10.37
CA GLY A 471 -10.94 11.44 9.21
C GLY A 471 -10.54 10.73 7.93
N PRO A 472 -11.39 10.84 6.90
CA PRO A 472 -11.05 10.44 5.55
C PRO A 472 -10.02 11.37 4.93
N PHE A 473 -9.18 10.81 4.07
CA PHE A 473 -8.24 11.52 3.21
C PHE A 473 -8.35 11.06 1.78
N ARG A 474 -8.24 11.99 0.83
CA ARG A 474 -8.29 11.69 -0.59
C ARG A 474 -7.28 12.55 -1.33
N ASN A 475 -6.42 11.91 -2.13
CA ASN A 475 -5.54 12.55 -3.09
C ASN A 475 -5.69 11.84 -4.44
N LYS A 476 -5.88 12.60 -5.53
CA LYS A 476 -6.06 12.03 -6.88
C LYS A 476 -5.31 12.82 -7.92
N GLY A 477 -4.20 12.25 -8.40
CA GLY A 477 -3.43 12.75 -9.54
C GLY A 477 -2.13 13.45 -9.16
N PRO A 478 -2.11 14.48 -8.28
CA PRO A 478 -0.87 15.11 -7.84
C PRO A 478 0.01 14.19 -6.98
N SER A 479 1.33 14.31 -7.16
CA SER A 479 2.33 13.78 -6.24
C SER A 479 2.35 14.55 -4.92
N GLY A 480 2.96 13.96 -3.89
CA GLY A 480 3.12 14.61 -2.61
C GLY A 480 3.90 13.80 -1.59
N CYS A 481 4.09 14.41 -0.43
CA CYS A 481 4.70 13.80 0.74
C CYS A 481 3.63 13.64 1.82
N TYR A 482 3.60 12.45 2.40
CA TYR A 482 2.76 12.05 3.51
C TYR A 482 3.61 11.96 4.76
N VAL A 483 3.16 12.57 5.85
CA VAL A 483 3.88 12.58 7.14
C VAL A 483 3.01 11.95 8.19
N LEU A 484 3.31 10.72 8.59
CA LEU A 484 2.58 9.95 9.58
C LEU A 484 3.18 10.13 10.98
N ASP A 485 2.32 10.39 11.95
CA ASP A 485 2.59 10.15 13.37
C ASP A 485 2.10 8.75 13.74
N PRO A 486 2.98 7.74 13.83
CA PRO A 486 2.55 6.37 14.09
C PRO A 486 2.02 6.16 15.52
N LEU A 487 2.19 7.12 16.44
CA LEU A 487 1.59 7.05 17.78
C LEU A 487 0.12 7.48 17.80
N SER A 488 -0.28 8.40 16.93
CA SER A 488 -1.64 8.96 16.87
C SER A 488 -2.42 8.57 15.62
N TRP A 489 -1.75 8.05 14.60
CA TRP A 489 -2.29 7.83 13.24
C TRP A 489 -2.75 9.11 12.53
N LYS A 490 -2.35 10.29 13.04
CA LYS A 490 -2.50 11.53 12.29
C LYS A 490 -1.49 11.50 11.16
N PHE A 491 -1.95 11.78 9.95
CA PHE A 491 -1.05 12.07 8.86
C PHE A 491 -1.27 13.53 8.40
N GLN A 492 -0.22 14.11 7.85
CA GLN A 492 -0.27 15.35 7.09
C GLN A 492 0.10 15.04 5.64
N HIS A 493 -0.41 15.84 4.72
CA HIS A 493 -0.04 15.73 3.32
C HIS A 493 0.34 17.10 2.80
N PHE A 494 1.49 17.18 2.14
CA PHE A 494 1.92 18.39 1.49
C PHE A 494 2.47 18.12 0.10
N ARG A 495 2.37 19.16 -0.72
CA ARG A 495 2.88 19.14 -2.08
C ARG A 495 3.84 20.29 -2.27
N THR A 496 4.93 19.97 -2.93
CA THR A 496 5.97 20.92 -3.32
C THR A 496 6.04 20.97 -4.86
N PRO A 497 6.28 22.16 -5.47
CA PRO A 497 6.36 22.29 -6.92
C PRO A 497 7.52 21.50 -7.53
N GLY A 498 7.29 20.89 -8.70
CA GLY A 498 8.35 20.25 -9.49
C GLY A 498 8.42 18.73 -9.36
N TYR A 499 7.69 18.14 -8.40
CA TYR A 499 7.63 16.70 -8.21
C TYR A 499 6.75 16.03 -9.26
N GLY A 500 7.29 15.02 -9.93
CA GLY A 500 6.54 14.07 -10.75
C GLY A 500 6.48 12.70 -10.09
N ASN A 501 7.62 12.19 -9.63
CA ASN A 501 7.74 10.89 -8.99
C ASN A 501 8.78 10.94 -7.85
N PRO A 502 8.50 11.57 -6.71
CA PRO A 502 9.45 11.62 -5.60
C PRO A 502 9.66 10.19 -5.06
N TRP A 503 10.90 9.68 -5.12
CA TRP A 503 11.23 8.26 -4.87
C TRP A 503 12.28 8.04 -3.78
N CYS A 504 12.89 9.11 -3.29
CA CYS A 504 13.88 9.03 -2.22
C CYS A 504 13.91 10.30 -1.41
N MET A 505 14.25 10.15 -0.13
CA MET A 505 14.33 11.24 0.84
C MET A 505 15.48 10.96 1.80
N VAL A 506 16.20 12.01 2.22
CA VAL A 506 17.13 11.93 3.34
C VAL A 506 17.10 13.24 4.11
N PHE A 507 17.34 13.18 5.42
CA PHE A 507 17.48 14.37 6.25
C PHE A 507 18.95 14.75 6.45
N ASP A 508 19.25 16.04 6.37
CA ASP A 508 20.54 16.54 6.82
C ASP A 508 20.63 16.58 8.36
N THR A 509 21.80 16.96 8.88
CA THR A 509 22.06 17.06 10.33
C THR A 509 21.19 18.08 11.07
N TRP A 510 20.52 18.98 10.35
CA TRP A 510 19.61 19.99 10.89
C TRP A 510 18.15 19.58 10.77
N GLY A 511 17.86 18.42 10.18
CA GLY A 511 16.51 17.93 9.93
C GLY A 511 15.85 18.53 8.69
N GLN A 512 16.62 19.15 7.78
CA GLN A 512 16.12 19.53 6.47
C GLN A 512 16.06 18.30 5.56
N GLY A 513 14.86 17.98 5.07
CA GLY A 513 14.68 16.89 4.12
C GLY A 513 15.10 17.29 2.70
N ILE A 514 15.75 16.39 1.97
CA ILE A 514 16.07 16.49 0.55
C ILE A 514 15.38 15.35 -0.20
N ILE A 515 14.46 15.69 -1.09
CA ILE A 515 13.64 14.76 -1.88
C ILE A 515 14.18 14.66 -3.31
N GLY A 516 14.38 13.43 -3.77
CA GLY A 516 14.80 13.12 -5.14
C GLY A 516 13.65 12.57 -6.00
N ASP A 517 13.57 13.04 -7.24
CA ASP A 517 12.56 12.62 -8.21
C ASP A 517 13.04 11.44 -9.09
N GLY A 518 12.37 10.30 -9.01
CA GLY A 518 12.62 9.11 -9.83
C GLY A 518 12.29 9.28 -11.33
N THR A 519 11.68 10.39 -11.76
CA THR A 519 11.57 10.70 -13.18
C THR A 519 12.75 11.54 -13.63
N ASN A 520 12.85 12.80 -13.23
CA ASN A 520 13.83 13.74 -13.79
C ASN A 520 15.12 13.83 -12.97
N ALA A 521 15.22 13.14 -11.83
CA ALA A 521 16.33 13.16 -10.87
C ALA A 521 16.67 14.56 -10.32
N GLN A 522 15.71 15.48 -10.36
CA GLN A 522 15.84 16.76 -9.69
C GLN A 522 15.73 16.54 -8.18
N GLN A 523 16.54 17.29 -7.45
CA GLN A 523 16.67 17.20 -6.00
C GLN A 523 16.14 18.49 -5.39
N HIS A 524 15.28 18.35 -4.39
CA HIS A 524 14.52 19.45 -3.84
C HIS A 524 14.46 19.36 -2.33
N TRP A 525 14.79 20.45 -1.66
CA TRP A 525 14.57 20.57 -0.22
C TRP A 525 13.07 20.61 0.12
N THR A 526 12.69 20.03 1.26
CA THR A 526 11.33 20.15 1.82
C THR A 526 11.05 21.61 2.19
N SER A 527 9.86 22.12 1.84
CA SER A 527 9.50 23.52 2.13
C SER A 527 9.50 23.80 3.65
N PRO A 528 10.06 24.94 4.12
CA PRO A 528 9.97 25.36 5.52
C PRO A 528 8.54 25.54 6.04
N LEU A 529 7.56 25.72 5.13
CA LEU A 529 6.13 25.88 5.43
C LEU A 529 5.32 24.66 4.95
N HIS A 530 5.81 23.46 5.27
CA HIS A 530 5.29 22.16 4.86
C HIS A 530 3.81 21.89 5.22
N THR A 531 3.11 22.76 5.95
CA THR A 531 1.70 22.54 6.31
C THR A 531 0.68 23.14 5.35
N TYR A 532 1.11 23.92 4.34
CA TYR A 532 0.20 24.48 3.32
C TYR A 532 0.55 23.99 1.91
N PRO A 533 -0.40 23.40 1.16
CA PRO A 533 -0.13 22.93 -0.20
C PRO A 533 0.13 24.12 -1.13
N VAL A 534 1.21 24.06 -1.90
CA VAL A 534 1.50 25.05 -2.95
C VAL A 534 0.98 24.50 -4.29
N ASP A 535 -0.16 25.02 -4.75
CA ASP A 535 -0.74 24.65 -6.06
C ASP A 535 -0.13 25.47 -7.20
N SER A 536 1.18 25.35 -7.39
CA SER A 536 1.94 26.02 -8.45
C SER A 536 2.88 25.05 -9.14
N ARG A 537 2.98 25.18 -10.47
CA ARG A 537 4.01 24.51 -11.28
C ARG A 537 5.30 25.33 -11.42
N ARG A 538 5.37 26.54 -10.86
CA ARG A 538 6.63 27.31 -10.81
C ARG A 538 7.56 26.55 -9.87
N THR A 539 8.51 25.86 -10.48
CA THR A 539 9.42 24.92 -9.81
C THR A 539 10.13 25.60 -8.66
N LEU A 540 10.21 24.92 -7.53
CA LEU A 540 11.33 25.12 -6.63
C LEU A 540 12.59 24.97 -7.49
N THR A 541 13.48 25.94 -7.49
CA THR A 541 14.77 25.77 -8.17
C THR A 541 15.38 24.49 -7.60
N PRO A 542 15.73 23.51 -8.46
CA PRO A 542 16.42 22.32 -7.98
C PRO A 542 17.67 22.72 -7.21
N ASN A 543 18.02 21.91 -6.21
CA ASN A 543 19.16 22.15 -5.36
C ASN A 543 20.46 22.25 -6.19
N PHE A 544 20.57 21.50 -7.28
CA PHE A 544 21.70 21.51 -8.19
C PHE A 544 21.31 21.03 -9.59
N ASP A 545 22.19 21.26 -10.57
CA ASP A 545 22.12 20.62 -11.89
C ASP A 545 22.59 19.17 -11.77
N ASN A 546 21.73 18.22 -12.15
CA ASN A 546 22.04 16.80 -12.17
C ASN A 546 22.72 16.35 -13.46
N GLU A 547 23.06 17.28 -14.37
CA GLU A 547 23.73 17.07 -15.66
C GLU A 547 23.07 15.97 -16.51
N GLY A 548 21.75 15.82 -16.34
CA GLY A 548 20.93 14.83 -17.03
C GLY A 548 20.98 13.41 -16.45
N MET A 549 21.75 13.11 -15.39
CA MET A 549 21.80 11.79 -14.75
C MET A 549 20.47 11.47 -14.05
N ARG A 550 19.79 10.41 -14.50
CA ARG A 550 18.48 9.98 -13.98
C ARG A 550 18.32 8.46 -14.05
N PRO A 551 17.43 7.88 -13.24
CA PRO A 551 16.59 8.50 -12.20
C PRO A 551 17.36 8.73 -10.90
N ALA A 552 16.70 9.28 -9.88
CA ALA A 552 17.18 9.26 -8.49
C ALA A 552 16.33 8.24 -7.71
N VAL A 553 16.96 7.16 -7.22
CA VAL A 553 16.28 6.02 -6.57
C VAL A 553 16.84 5.71 -5.17
N GLY A 554 17.35 6.73 -4.50
CA GLY A 554 17.93 6.65 -3.17
C GLY A 554 18.85 7.84 -2.94
N ASN A 555 18.79 8.49 -1.78
CA ASN A 555 19.54 9.72 -1.46
C ASN A 555 20.33 9.48 -0.16
N GLU A 556 21.56 10.01 -0.07
CA GLU A 556 22.32 9.94 1.18
C GLU A 556 23.32 11.10 1.30
N PHE A 557 23.59 11.52 2.54
CA PHE A 557 24.74 12.35 2.89
C PHE A 557 25.90 11.48 3.38
N LEU A 558 27.09 11.73 2.84
CA LEU A 558 28.32 11.08 3.27
C LEU A 558 28.79 11.66 4.61
N LEU A 559 28.24 11.15 5.70
CA LEU A 559 28.54 11.59 7.07
C LEU A 559 28.95 10.39 7.92
N SER A 560 30.21 10.00 7.81
CA SER A 560 30.78 8.89 8.59
C SER A 560 32.29 9.03 8.71
N ARG A 561 32.84 8.70 9.88
CA ARG A 561 34.29 8.70 10.11
C ARG A 561 35.05 7.65 9.27
N HIS A 562 34.35 6.75 8.59
CA HIS A 562 34.95 5.84 7.62
C HIS A 562 35.37 6.53 6.33
N PHE A 563 34.78 7.69 6.02
CA PHE A 563 35.11 8.42 4.82
C PHE A 563 36.22 9.45 5.04
N PRO A 564 37.04 9.70 4.00
CA PRO A 564 37.98 10.82 3.99
C PRO A 564 37.34 12.17 4.37
N ASP A 565 38.13 13.06 4.98
CA ASP A 565 37.65 14.38 5.44
C ASP A 565 37.07 15.24 4.30
N ASP A 566 37.56 15.08 3.07
CA ASP A 566 37.16 15.87 1.92
C ASP A 566 35.79 15.48 1.34
N VAL A 567 35.24 14.33 1.72
CA VAL A 567 33.90 13.89 1.29
C VAL A 567 32.81 14.09 2.34
N GLN A 568 33.17 14.49 3.57
CA GLN A 568 32.22 14.69 4.65
C GLN A 568 31.17 15.75 4.29
N GLY A 569 29.90 15.40 4.44
CA GLY A 569 28.75 16.26 4.14
C GLY A 569 28.43 16.39 2.65
N GLN A 570 29.10 15.65 1.78
CA GLN A 570 28.71 15.56 0.37
C GLN A 570 27.43 14.76 0.22
N PHE A 571 26.64 15.11 -0.79
CA PHE A 571 25.37 14.45 -1.11
C PHE A 571 25.56 13.49 -2.29
N ILE A 572 24.92 12.33 -2.21
CA ILE A 572 24.83 11.35 -3.30
C ILE A 572 23.38 10.97 -3.58
N TYR A 573 23.15 10.43 -4.77
CA TYR A 573 21.95 9.67 -5.05
C TYR A 573 22.26 8.47 -5.93
N ALA A 574 21.43 7.44 -5.88
CA ALA A 574 21.54 6.26 -6.74
C ALA A 574 20.88 6.47 -8.10
N CYS A 575 21.62 6.15 -9.18
CA CYS A 575 21.22 6.36 -10.56
C CYS A 575 21.37 5.08 -11.38
N VAL A 576 20.37 4.79 -12.22
CA VAL A 576 20.18 3.44 -12.79
C VAL A 576 19.76 3.36 -14.27
N ILE A 577 19.63 4.48 -15.01
CA ILE A 577 19.22 4.43 -16.44
C ILE A 577 20.31 4.91 -17.39
N ASN A 578 20.82 6.13 -17.21
CA ASN A 578 21.83 6.70 -18.11
C ASN A 578 23.21 6.89 -17.45
N MET A 579 23.27 6.61 -16.16
CA MET A 579 24.44 6.33 -15.34
C MET A 579 24.05 5.15 -14.45
N HIS A 580 24.99 4.25 -14.17
CA HIS A 580 24.82 3.10 -13.26
C HIS A 580 25.77 3.30 -12.08
N GLY A 581 25.34 4.05 -11.07
CA GLY A 581 26.25 4.44 -9.99
C GLY A 581 25.76 5.55 -9.07
N LEU A 582 26.72 6.15 -8.35
CA LEU A 582 26.52 7.12 -7.27
C LEU A 582 27.25 8.43 -7.60
N PRO A 583 26.59 9.42 -8.23
CA PRO A 583 27.10 10.78 -8.37
C PRO A 583 27.32 11.53 -7.03
N ARG A 584 28.36 12.37 -6.91
CA ARG A 584 28.62 13.23 -5.72
C ARG A 584 28.41 14.72 -5.97
N PHE A 585 27.81 15.39 -5.00
CA PHE A 585 27.55 16.82 -5.01
C PHE A 585 27.96 17.47 -3.69
N MET A 586 28.42 18.71 -3.75
CA MET A 586 28.41 19.59 -2.59
C MET A 586 27.04 20.26 -2.54
N LEU A 587 26.41 20.26 -1.37
CA LEU A 587 25.16 20.98 -1.11
C LEU A 587 25.41 22.00 0.01
N GLY A 588 24.83 23.20 -0.12
CA GLY A 588 24.91 24.22 0.92
C GLY A 588 24.00 25.40 0.67
N ASP A 589 24.07 26.40 1.54
CA ASP A 589 23.21 27.58 1.47
C ASP A 589 23.47 28.40 0.20
N GLN A 590 22.40 28.74 -0.51
CA GLN A 590 22.46 29.68 -1.61
C GLN A 590 22.64 31.09 -1.03
N THR A 591 23.82 31.67 -1.28
CA THR A 591 24.23 32.99 -0.76
C THR A 591 23.19 34.07 -1.02
N GLY A 592 22.78 34.80 0.03
CA GLY A 592 21.82 35.90 -0.06
C GLY A 592 20.36 35.47 -0.17
N THR A 593 20.06 34.18 0.00
CA THR A 593 18.70 33.63 -0.03
C THR A 593 18.46 32.70 1.18
N ALA A 594 17.23 32.18 1.30
CA ALA A 594 16.91 31.10 2.24
C ALA A 594 16.86 29.72 1.55
N GLY A 595 17.42 29.60 0.34
CA GLY A 595 17.40 28.37 -0.45
C GLY A 595 18.72 27.62 -0.43
N TYR A 596 18.74 26.47 -1.10
CA TYR A 596 19.92 25.63 -1.27
C TYR A 596 20.53 25.82 -2.66
N SER A 597 21.84 25.59 -2.74
CA SER A 597 22.56 25.44 -3.99
C SER A 597 23.56 24.30 -3.87
N GLY A 598 23.87 23.66 -4.98
CA GLY A 598 24.85 22.61 -5.00
C GLY A 598 25.62 22.57 -6.31
N LYS A 599 26.70 21.81 -6.29
CA LYS A 599 27.61 21.67 -7.41
C LYS A 599 28.08 20.22 -7.51
N ARG A 600 28.11 19.71 -8.75
CA ARG A 600 28.73 18.42 -9.05
C ARG A 600 30.24 18.46 -8.76
N ILE A 601 30.71 17.42 -8.08
CA ILE A 601 32.13 17.13 -7.84
C ILE A 601 32.61 16.06 -8.84
N GLU A 602 32.30 14.79 -8.58
CA GLU A 602 32.69 13.64 -9.41
C GLU A 602 31.78 12.45 -9.08
N ASN A 603 32.12 11.23 -9.49
CA ASN A 603 31.38 10.02 -9.13
C ASN A 603 31.99 9.43 -7.85
N LEU A 604 31.16 8.97 -6.91
CA LEU A 604 31.60 8.05 -5.86
C LEU A 604 31.75 6.63 -6.44
N LEU A 605 30.86 6.27 -7.36
CA LEU A 605 30.84 4.98 -8.02
C LEU A 605 30.27 5.14 -9.44
N ASP A 606 30.94 4.56 -10.43
CA ASP A 606 30.47 4.48 -11.82
C ASP A 606 30.75 3.08 -12.38
N SER A 607 29.70 2.37 -12.79
CA SER A 607 29.81 1.04 -13.35
C SER A 607 29.59 1.04 -14.87
N PRO A 608 30.45 0.37 -15.66
CA PRO A 608 30.18 0.09 -17.06
C PRO A 608 29.19 -1.08 -17.25
N ASP A 609 28.85 -1.79 -16.17
CA ASP A 609 27.84 -2.84 -16.18
C ASP A 609 26.44 -2.23 -16.34
N ASN A 610 25.76 -2.59 -17.44
CA ASN A 610 24.40 -2.11 -17.70
C ASN A 610 23.34 -2.89 -16.92
N PHE A 611 23.71 -3.89 -16.11
CA PHE A 611 22.80 -4.58 -15.19
C PHE A 611 22.86 -4.03 -13.77
N PHE A 612 23.96 -3.36 -13.39
CA PHE A 612 24.08 -2.74 -12.07
C PHE A 612 23.03 -1.63 -11.89
N ARG A 613 22.23 -1.74 -10.84
CA ARG A 613 21.11 -0.86 -10.49
C ARG A 613 21.18 -0.54 -9.00
N PRO A 614 22.09 0.37 -8.58
CA PRO A 614 22.19 0.74 -7.18
C PRO A 614 20.86 1.34 -6.71
N VAL A 615 20.44 0.97 -5.52
CA VAL A 615 19.24 1.50 -4.86
C VAL A 615 19.52 1.78 -3.39
N ASP A 616 18.79 2.75 -2.86
CA ASP A 616 18.72 3.07 -1.43
C ASP A 616 20.08 3.10 -0.70
N PRO A 617 21.00 4.01 -1.09
CA PRO A 617 22.26 4.15 -0.41
C PRO A 617 22.03 4.60 1.03
N GLN A 618 22.67 3.97 2.01
CA GLN A 618 22.50 4.30 3.42
C GLN A 618 23.81 4.15 4.21
N ILE A 619 24.07 5.06 5.16
CA ILE A 619 25.15 4.87 6.13
C ILE A 619 24.75 3.83 7.17
N GLY A 620 25.45 2.70 7.18
CA GLY A 620 25.24 1.62 8.13
C GLY A 620 25.77 1.97 9.53
N PRO A 621 25.40 1.19 10.56
CA PRO A 621 25.84 1.38 11.94
C PRO A 621 27.36 1.17 12.11
N ASP A 622 27.98 0.44 11.20
CA ASP A 622 29.43 0.29 11.09
C ASP A 622 30.11 1.53 10.50
N GLY A 623 29.35 2.46 9.91
CA GLY A 623 29.84 3.66 9.25
C GLY A 623 30.17 3.48 7.76
N ALA A 624 30.01 2.29 7.18
CA ALA A 624 30.15 2.10 5.74
C ALA A 624 28.93 2.66 4.99
N LEU A 625 29.10 2.93 3.70
CA LEU A 625 27.96 3.19 2.80
C LEU A 625 27.51 1.86 2.22
N TRP A 626 26.25 1.53 2.47
CA TRP A 626 25.55 0.37 1.96
C TRP A 626 24.63 0.78 0.82
N PHE A 627 24.33 -0.13 -0.09
CA PHE A 627 23.32 0.03 -1.15
C PHE A 627 22.90 -1.36 -1.63
N GLY A 628 21.65 -1.48 -2.12
CA GLY A 628 21.20 -2.67 -2.84
C GLY A 628 21.58 -2.60 -4.32
N ASP A 629 21.65 -3.75 -4.99
CA ASP A 629 21.70 -3.87 -6.46
C ASP A 629 20.42 -4.56 -6.93
N TRP A 630 19.56 -3.82 -7.64
CA TRP A 630 18.22 -4.25 -8.02
C TRP A 630 18.18 -5.35 -9.09
#